data_AF-A0A3B1D4F6-F1
#
_entry.id   AF-A0A3B1D4F6-F1
#
_cell.length_a   1.000
_cell.length_b   1.000
_cell.length_c   1.000
_cell.angle_alpha   90.00
_cell.angle_beta   90.00
_cell.angle_gamma   90.00
#
_symmetry.space_group_name_H-M   'P 1'
#
loop_
_entity.id
_entity.type
_entity.pdbx_description
1 polymer ?
#
loop_
_entity_poly.entity_id
_entity_poly.type
_entity_poly.pdbx_seq_one_letter_code
_entity_poly.pdbx_strand_id
1 'polypeptide(L)' 'MEKKLAWNKSATKRLTKDLKRISEEDSISQAEGVEDAILNCINKALKNPERYPPDKYKIKNEDNNHRAFETHSFRVSY' A
#
# COMPACT_ATOMS: atom_id res chain seq x y z
N MET A 1 -8.97 -7.92 -19.82
CA MET A 1 -9.71 -7.13 -18.82
C MET A 1 -8.74 -6.10 -18.24
N GLU A 2 -9.04 -4.81 -18.37
CA GLU A 2 -8.26 -3.77 -17.70
C GLU A 2 -8.63 -3.75 -16.21
N LYS A 3 -7.63 -3.88 -15.33
CA LYS A 3 -7.83 -3.79 -13.89
C LYS A 3 -7.79 -2.32 -13.48
N LYS A 4 -8.87 -1.83 -12.87
CA LYS A 4 -8.98 -0.45 -12.40
C LYS A 4 -8.45 -0.33 -10.98
N LEU A 5 -7.52 0.60 -10.75
CA LEU A 5 -7.09 0.96 -9.40
C LEU A 5 -8.21 1.73 -8.69
N ALA A 6 -8.62 1.27 -7.51
CA ALA A 6 -9.56 1.97 -6.66
C ALA A 6 -9.02 1.99 -5.22
N TRP A 7 -8.79 3.18 -4.69
CA TRP A 7 -8.32 3.36 -3.32
C TRP A 7 -9.47 3.36 -2.33
N ASN A 8 -9.33 2.59 -1.26
CA ASN A 8 -10.26 2.66 -0.15
C ASN A 8 -10.11 4.00 0.58
N LYS A 9 -11.23 4.72 0.80
CA LYS A 9 -11.23 6.04 1.46
C LYS A 9 -10.56 6.02 2.84
N SER A 10 -10.73 4.95 3.60
CA SER A 10 -10.10 4.82 4.93
C SER A 10 -8.58 4.61 4.82
N ALA A 11 -8.12 3.87 3.82
CA ALA A 11 -6.70 3.69 3.55
C ALA A 11 -6.05 5.02 3.14
N THR A 12 -6.68 5.79 2.25
CA THR A 12 -6.19 7.12 1.87
C THR A 12 -6.12 8.04 3.08
N LYS A 13 -7.18 8.13 3.90
CA LYS A 13 -7.19 8.97 5.10
C LYS A 13 -6.09 8.60 6.09
N ARG A 14 -5.85 7.30 6.27
CA ARG A 14 -4.78 6.80 7.15
C ARG A 14 -3.41 7.17 6.61
N LEU A 15 -3.15 6.91 5.33
CA LEU A 15 -1.88 7.23 4.70
C LEU A 15 -1.58 8.73 4.75
N THR A 16 -2.55 9.60 4.42
CA THR A 16 -2.38 11.05 4.52
C THR A 16 -2.02 11.49 5.94
N LYS A 17 -2.67 10.92 6.97
CA LYS A 17 -2.36 11.23 8.36
C LYS A 17 -0.93 10.80 8.73
N ASP A 18 -0.54 9.60 8.32
CA ASP A 18 0.76 9.05 8.67
C ASP A 18 1.90 9.77 7.93
N LEU A 19 1.72 10.12 6.65
CA LEU A 19 2.67 10.96 5.89
C LEU A 19 2.80 12.35 6.48
N LYS A 20 1.68 12.98 6.88
CA LYS A 20 1.71 14.27 7.58
C LYS A 20 2.55 14.17 8.85
N ARG A 21 2.31 13.15 9.68
CA ARG A 21 3.10 12.93 10.90
C ARG A 21 4.59 12.79 10.60
N ILE A 22 4.97 11.96 9.62
CA ILE A 22 6.38 11.78 9.22
C ILE A 22 6.98 13.11 8.75
N SER A 23 6.22 13.91 8.00
CA SER A 23 6.71 15.21 7.53
C SER A 23 6.96 16.21 8.65
N GLU A 24 6.19 16.13 9.74
CA GLU A 24 6.28 17.01 10.91
C GLU A 24 7.33 16.52 11.92
N GLU A 25 7.49 15.20 12.10
CA GLU A 25 8.37 14.60 13.11
C GLU A 25 9.78 14.30 12.58
N ASP A 26 9.90 13.87 11.31
CA ASP A 26 11.18 13.46 10.71
C ASP A 26 11.65 14.48 9.66
N SER A 27 10.99 14.53 8.51
CA SER A 27 11.17 15.56 7.47
C SER A 27 10.22 15.33 6.29
N ILE A 28 10.01 16.37 5.48
CA ILE A 28 9.28 16.29 4.22
C ILE A 28 9.88 15.21 3.29
N SER A 29 11.21 15.17 3.17
CA SER A 29 11.89 14.20 2.30
C SER A 29 11.68 12.74 2.73
N GLN A 30 11.59 12.48 4.04
CA GLN A 30 11.24 11.13 4.53
C GLN A 30 9.79 10.76 4.19
N ALA A 31 8.85 11.71 4.31
CA ALA A 31 7.47 11.47 3.92
C ALA A 31 7.35 11.18 2.42
N GLU A 32 8.02 11.97 1.57
CA GLU A 32 8.08 11.74 0.11
C GLU A 32 8.66 10.37 -0.23
N GLY A 33 9.76 9.97 0.42
CA GLY A 33 10.37 8.66 0.20
C GLY A 33 9.44 7.49 0.54
N VAL A 34 8.64 7.62 1.60
CA VAL A 34 7.62 6.63 1.97
C VAL A 34 6.50 6.58 0.93
N GLU A 35 5.99 7.75 0.50
CA GLU A 35 4.93 7.83 -0.51
C GLU A 35 5.38 7.20 -1.83
N ASP A 36 6.57 7.57 -2.33
CA ASP A 36 7.15 7.06 -3.56
C ASP A 36 7.35 5.54 -3.51
N ALA A 37 7.80 5.00 -2.39
CA ALA A 37 8.00 3.57 -2.23
C ALA A 37 6.67 2.80 -2.27
N ILE A 38 5.61 3.34 -1.65
CA ILE A 38 4.27 2.77 -1.71
C ILE A 38 3.73 2.81 -3.14
N LEU A 39 3.81 3.97 -3.81
CA LEU A 39 3.36 4.14 -5.19
C LEU A 39 4.12 3.21 -6.16
N ASN A 40 5.42 3.03 -5.97
CA ASN A 40 6.22 2.10 -6.78
C ASN A 40 5.74 0.65 -6.60
N CYS A 41 5.45 0.22 -5.37
CA CYS A 41 4.86 -1.09 -5.12
C CYS A 41 3.49 -1.26 -5.79
N ILE A 42 2.63 -0.24 -5.72
CA ILE A 42 1.31 -0.26 -6.38
C ILE A 42 1.47 -0.35 -7.90
N ASN A 43 2.37 0.42 -8.50
CA ASN A 43 2.63 0.36 -9.94
C ASN A 43 3.11 -1.02 -10.39
N LYS A 44 3.92 -1.71 -9.57
CA LYS A 44 4.32 -3.09 -9.82
C LYS A 44 3.14 -4.06 -9.69
N ALA A 45 2.26 -3.87 -8.70
CA ALA A 45 1.03 -4.66 -8.53
C ALA A 45 0.04 -4.44 -9.69
N LEU A 46 -0.09 -3.22 -10.22
CA LEU A 46 -0.97 -2.96 -11.36
C LEU A 46 -0.53 -3.72 -12.61
N LYS A 47 0.79 -3.80 -12.84
CA LYS A 47 1.37 -4.57 -13.96
C LYS A 47 1.26 -6.08 -13.75
N ASN A 48 1.45 -6.54 -12.52
CA ASN A 48 1.29 -7.94 -12.15
C ASN A 48 0.63 -8.05 -10.75
N PRO A 49 -0.70 -8.20 -10.68
CA PRO A 49 -1.43 -8.21 -9.42
C PRO A 49 -1.07 -9.37 -8.50
N GLU A 50 -0.55 -10.47 -9.05
CA GLU A 50 -0.16 -11.66 -8.30
C GLU A 50 1.29 -11.60 -7.81
N ARG A 51 2.00 -10.50 -8.08
CA ARG A 51 3.41 -10.30 -7.73
C ARG A 51 3.68 -10.49 -6.24
N TYR A 52 2.77 -10.00 -5.39
CA TYR A 52 2.93 -10.04 -3.94
C TYR A 52 2.20 -11.23 -3.34
N PRO A 53 2.69 -11.79 -2.21
CA PRO A 53 2.09 -12.97 -1.61
C PRO A 53 0.66 -12.69 -1.11
N PRO A 54 -0.14 -13.75 -0.90
CA PRO A 54 -1.45 -13.63 -0.27
C PRO A 54 -1.37 -12.93 1.10
N ASP A 55 -2.38 -12.12 1.40
CA ASP A 55 -2.48 -11.41 2.66
C ASP A 55 -2.78 -12.39 3.80
N LYS A 56 -1.74 -12.74 4.56
CA LYS A 56 -1.83 -13.63 5.74
C LYS A 56 -2.67 -13.10 6.91
N TYR A 57 -2.99 -11.80 6.95
CA TYR A 57 -3.79 -11.20 8.01
C TYR A 57 -5.25 -10.99 7.59
N LYS A 58 -5.58 -11.23 6.33
CA LYS A 58 -6.96 -11.17 5.84
C LYS A 58 -7.73 -12.40 6.31
N ILE A 59 -8.77 -12.16 7.11
CA ILE A 59 -9.72 -13.21 7.54
C ILE A 59 -10.42 -13.78 6.30
N LYS A 60 -10.47 -15.11 6.18
CA LYS A 60 -11.10 -15.86 5.08
C LYS A 60 -10.50 -15.53 3.70
N ASN A 61 -9.18 -15.73 3.55
CA ASN A 61 -8.45 -15.56 2.29
C ASN A 61 -8.01 -16.90 1.66
N GLU A 62 -8.88 -17.91 1.69
CA GLU A 62 -8.58 -19.27 1.21
C GLU A 62 -8.31 -19.30 -0.30
N ASP A 63 -8.98 -18.42 -1.05
CA ASP A 63 -8.81 -18.28 -2.50
C ASP A 63 -7.55 -17.49 -2.91
N ASN A 64 -6.78 -16.99 -1.94
CA ASN A 64 -5.60 -16.14 -2.17
C ASN A 64 -5.87 -14.88 -3.04
N ASN A 65 -7.12 -14.40 -3.00
CA ASN A 65 -7.59 -13.25 -3.77
C ASN A 65 -7.12 -11.92 -3.18
N HIS A 66 -6.87 -11.87 -1.87
CA HIS A 66 -6.29 -10.71 -1.21
C HIS A 66 -4.78 -10.87 -1.10
N ARG A 67 -4.04 -9.82 -1.44
CA ARG A 67 -2.58 -9.79 -1.44
C ARG A 67 -2.09 -8.59 -0.66
N ALA A 68 -0.86 -8.66 -0.20
CA ALA A 68 -0.27 -7.55 0.53
C ALA A 68 1.21 -7.41 0.24
N PHE A 69 1.67 -6.16 0.23
CA PHE A 69 3.09 -5.84 0.26
C PHE A 69 3.43 -5.01 1.49
N GLU A 70 4.70 -5.07 1.85
CA GLU A 70 5.27 -4.31 2.97
C GLU A 70 6.41 -3.46 2.42
N THR A 71 6.45 -2.19 2.83
CA THR A 71 7.53 -1.26 2.54
C THR A 71 7.64 -0.26 3.67
N HIS A 72 8.86 0.07 4.09
CA HIS A 72 9.11 0.81 5.33
C HIS A 72 8.32 0.15 6.48
N SER A 73 7.63 0.93 7.30
CA SER A 73 6.75 0.44 8.36
C SER A 73 5.28 0.32 7.96
N PHE A 74 4.99 0.27 6.66
CA PHE A 74 3.62 0.18 6.12
C PHE A 74 3.36 -1.20 5.48
N ARG A 75 2.16 -1.71 5.73
CA ARG A 75 1.58 -2.85 5.00
C ARG A 75 0.37 -2.36 4.21
N VAL A 76 0.35 -2.64 2.92
CA VAL A 76 -0.76 -2.30 2.02
C VAL A 76 -1.40 -3.59 1.53
N SER A 77 -2.67 -3.79 1.91
CA SER A 77 -3.53 -4.90 1.49
C SER A 77 -4.37 -4.48 0.30
N TYR A 78 -4.47 -5.33 -0.73
CA TYR A 78 -5.25 -5.10 -1.94
C TYR A 78 -5.91 -6.38 -2.48
#